data_AF-A0A6M1PEE3-F1
#
_entry.id   AF-A0A6M1PEE3-F1
#
_cell.length_a   1.000
_cell.length_b   1.000
_cell.length_c   1.000
_cell.angle_alpha   90.00
_cell.angle_beta   90.00
_cell.angle_gamma   90.00
#
_symmetry.space_group_name_H-M   'P 1'
#
loop_
_entity.id
_entity.type
_entity.pdbx_description
1 polymer ?
#
loop_
_entity_poly.entity_id
_entity_poly.type
_entity_poly.pdbx_seq_one_letter_code
_entity_poly.pdbx_strand_id
1 'polypeptide(L)'
;MPQGLSDFFTQLVIPSTDGKCMAIITETIDNSRRTEHILPLLFDINVIKEVVFSAKEDFWLLFDEMHDYKNQIFFNSITDKGRELFR
;
A
#
# COMPACT_ATOMS: atom_id res chain seq x y z
N MET A 1 5.80 -25.80 6.01
CA MET A 1 4.62 -25.20 5.35
C MET A 1 3.53 -25.12 6.40
N PRO A 2 3.05 -23.94 6.82
CA PRO A 2 2.04 -23.94 7.87
C PRO A 2 0.72 -24.45 7.26
N GLN A 3 0.35 -25.68 7.63
CA GLN A 3 -1.00 -26.19 7.43
C GLN A 3 -1.93 -25.34 8.30
N GLY A 4 -2.65 -24.39 7.71
CA GLY A 4 -3.48 -23.43 8.48
C GLY A 4 -3.73 -22.08 7.81
N LEU A 5 -3.95 -22.04 6.49
CA LEU A 5 -4.42 -20.81 5.84
C LEU A 5 -5.91 -20.62 6.20
N SER A 6 -6.21 -20.14 7.40
CA SER A 6 -7.57 -19.78 7.84
C SER A 6 -8.01 -18.41 7.32
N ASP A 7 -7.07 -17.58 6.89
CA ASP A 7 -7.28 -16.16 6.65
C ASP A 7 -6.94 -15.78 5.21
N PHE A 8 -7.73 -14.86 4.66
CA PHE A 8 -7.45 -14.24 3.38
C PHE A 8 -6.21 -13.37 3.54
N PHE A 9 -5.11 -13.77 2.89
CA PHE A 9 -3.86 -13.01 2.84
C PHE A 9 -3.42 -12.92 1.39
N THR A 10 -3.37 -11.70 0.86
CA THR A 10 -2.94 -11.43 -0.52
C THR A 10 -1.79 -10.43 -0.51
N GLN A 11 -0.77 -10.69 -1.33
CA GLN A 11 0.28 -9.73 -1.61
C GLN A 11 0.28 -9.39 -3.10
N LEU A 12 0.19 -8.11 -3.42
CA LEU A 12 0.26 -7.58 -4.78
C LEU A 12 1.55 -6.78 -4.95
N VAL A 13 2.28 -7.04 -6.03
CA VAL A 13 3.48 -6.28 -6.39
C VAL A 13 3.16 -5.46 -7.63
N ILE A 14 3.13 -4.14 -7.49
CA ILE A 14 2.72 -3.20 -8.54
C ILE A 14 3.90 -2.27 -8.86
N PRO A 15 4.51 -2.38 -10.05
CA PRO A 15 5.50 -1.40 -10.49
C PRO A 15 4.85 -0.05 -10.79
N SER A 16 5.55 1.05 -10.52
CA SER A 16 5.13 2.38 -10.96
C SER A 16 5.16 2.48 -12.49
N THR A 17 4.34 3.37 -13.05
CA THR A 17 4.26 3.57 -14.51
C THR A 17 5.58 4.07 -15.11
N ASP A 18 6.38 4.79 -14.33
CA ASP A 18 7.71 5.25 -14.72
C ASP A 18 8.83 4.25 -14.40
N GLY A 19 8.49 3.10 -13.80
CA GLY A 19 9.41 2.01 -13.47
C GLY A 19 10.40 2.31 -12.35
N LYS A 20 10.29 3.46 -11.66
CA LYS A 20 11.25 3.87 -10.62
C LYS A 20 10.91 3.33 -9.23
N CYS A 21 9.66 3.02 -8.98
CA CYS A 21 9.17 2.54 -7.70
C CYS A 21 8.45 1.20 -7.87
N MET A 22 8.42 0.43 -6.80
CA MET A 22 7.63 -0.78 -6.68
C MET A 22 6.79 -0.66 -5.42
N ALA A 23 5.47 -0.79 -5.57
CA ALA A 23 4.57 -0.93 -4.44
C ALA A 23 4.35 -2.40 -4.12
N ILE A 24 4.41 -2.74 -2.84
CA ILE A 24 4.00 -4.03 -2.29
C ILE A 24 2.77 -3.74 -1.43
N ILE A 25 1.62 -4.23 -1.87
CA ILE A 25 0.36 -4.11 -1.14
C ILE A 25 0.11 -5.43 -0.43
N THR A 26 -0.13 -5.36 0.87
CA THR A 26 -0.52 -6.53 1.67
C THR A 26 -1.94 -6.34 2.16
N GLU A 27 -2.80 -7.32 1.85
CA GLU A 27 -4.21 -7.31 2.19
C GLU A 27 -4.53 -8.48 3.10
N THR A 28 -5.19 -8.20 4.23
CA THR A 28 -5.76 -9.25 5.08
C THR A 28 -7.08 -8.82 5.70
N ILE A 29 -7.91 -9.78 6.07
CA ILE A 29 -9.17 -9.52 6.77
C ILE A 29 -8.93 -9.57 8.28
N ASP A 30 -9.33 -8.54 9.02
CA ASP A 30 -9.36 -8.58 10.48
C ASP A 30 -10.65 -9.25 10.97
N ASN A 31 -10.63 -10.57 11.10
CA ASN A 31 -11.80 -11.34 11.49
C ASN A 31 -12.37 -10.96 12.88
N SER A 32 -11.61 -10.27 13.75
CA SER A 32 -12.10 -9.85 15.07
C SER A 32 -13.14 -8.72 15.03
N ARG A 33 -13.17 -7.94 13.94
CA ARG A 33 -14.07 -6.80 13.76
C ARG A 33 -15.15 -7.05 12.70
N ARG A 34 -15.20 -8.27 12.16
CA ARG A 34 -16.12 -8.63 11.08
C ARG A 34 -17.55 -8.73 11.60
N THR A 35 -18.48 -8.13 10.86
CA THR A 35 -19.92 -8.28 11.09
C THR A 35 -20.59 -8.77 9.80
N GLU A 36 -21.90 -9.00 9.82
CA GLU A 36 -22.67 -9.38 8.62
C GLU A 36 -22.66 -8.29 7.53
N HIS A 37 -22.37 -7.04 7.89
CA HIS A 37 -22.44 -5.89 6.98
C HIS A 37 -21.10 -5.17 6.79
N ILE A 38 -20.07 -5.53 7.57
CA ILE A 38 -18.76 -4.90 7.54
C ILE A 38 -17.68 -5.96 7.38
N LEU A 39 -16.91 -5.82 6.30
CA LEU A 39 -15.68 -6.58 6.09
C LEU A 39 -14.47 -5.67 6.39
N PRO A 40 -13.83 -5.83 7.55
CA PRO A 40 -12.65 -5.03 7.90
C PRO A 40 -11.43 -5.53 7.12
N LEU A 41 -10.93 -4.68 6.22
CA LEU A 41 -9.72 -4.92 5.45
C LEU A 41 -8.55 -4.16 6.06
N LEU A 42 -7.46 -4.87 6.37
CA LEU A 42 -6.15 -4.25 6.57
C LEU A 42 -5.49 -4.14 5.20
N PHE A 43 -5.23 -2.90 4.78
CA PHE A 43 -4.65 -2.56 3.49
C PHE A 43 -3.33 -1.81 3.73
N ASP A 44 -2.22 -2.54 3.71
CA ASP A 44 -0.88 -1.99 3.91
C ASP A 44 -0.22 -1.71 2.57
N ILE A 45 0.37 -0.51 2.41
CA ILE A 45 1.04 -0.07 1.19
C ILE A 45 2.49 0.26 1.52
N ASN A 46 3.39 -0.57 1.04
CA ASN A 46 4.82 -0.32 1.10
C ASN A 46 5.33 0.13 -0.28
N VAL A 47 6.06 1.24 -0.35
CA VAL A 47 6.68 1.72 -1.59
C VAL A 47 8.19 1.60 -1.44
N ILE A 48 8.81 0.94 -2.41
CA ILE A 48 10.25 0.67 -2.45
C ILE A 48 10.81 1.32 -3.72
N LYS A 49 11.96 1.97 -3.59
CA LYS A 49 12.71 2.55 -4.70
C LYS A 49 14.17 2.14 -4.56
N GLU A 50 14.70 1.45 -5.56
CA GLU A 50 16.12 1.07 -5.60
C GLU A 50 16.89 2.15 -6.34
N VAL A 51 17.84 2.78 -5.65
CA VAL A 51 18.62 3.89 -6.18
C VAL A 51 20.03 3.86 -5.61
N VAL A 52 21.00 4.21 -6.44
CA VAL A 52 22.39 4.43 -6.02
C VAL A 52 22.53 5.89 -5.66
N PHE A 53 22.93 6.17 -4.41
CA PHE A 53 23.06 7.53 -3.91
C PHE A 53 24.51 7.98 -3.78
N SER A 54 24.72 9.28 -4.01
CA SER A 54 25.94 9.96 -3.59
C SER A 54 25.73 10.70 -2.26
N ALA A 55 26.80 10.87 -1.47
CA ALA A 55 26.73 11.49 -0.14
C ALA A 55 26.29 12.98 -0.14
N LYS A 56 26.06 13.58 -1.30
CA LYS A 56 25.66 14.98 -1.48
C LYS A 56 24.21 15.14 -1.94
N GLU A 57 23.51 14.05 -2.20
CA GLU A 57 22.14 14.09 -2.70
C GLU A 57 21.12 14.33 -1.59
N ASP A 58 20.08 15.08 -1.94
CA ASP A 58 18.95 15.35 -1.07
C ASP A 58 17.94 14.20 -1.18
N PHE A 59 17.86 13.39 -0.12
CA PHE A 59 16.97 12.24 -0.04
C PHE A 59 15.50 12.62 0.13
N TRP A 60 15.20 13.85 0.56
CA TRP A 60 13.84 14.28 0.86
C TRP A 60 12.94 14.27 -0.38
N LEU A 61 13.47 14.73 -1.52
CA LEU A 61 12.74 14.70 -2.79
C LEU A 61 12.29 13.28 -3.18
N LEU A 62 13.10 12.26 -2.88
CA LEU A 62 12.74 10.88 -3.18
C LEU A 62 11.67 10.36 -2.24
N PHE A 63 11.69 10.76 -0.97
CA PHE A 63 10.60 10.42 -0.05
C PHE A 63 9.29 11.10 -0.43
N ASP A 64 9.33 12.34 -0.93
CA ASP A 64 8.16 13.04 -1.44
C ASP A 64 7.56 12.31 -2.66
N GLU A 65 8.41 11.92 -3.63
CA GLU A 65 7.98 11.11 -4.78
C GLU A 65 7.34 9.77 -4.34
N MET A 66 7.94 9.08 -3.36
CA MET A 66 7.42 7.82 -2.83
C MET A 66 6.11 8.04 -2.07
N HIS A 67 5.99 9.15 -1.34
CA HIS A 67 4.78 9.54 -0.63
C HIS A 67 3.62 9.79 -1.60
N ASP A 68 3.86 10.54 -2.67
CA ASP A 68 2.86 10.84 -3.70
C ASP A 68 2.41 9.56 -4.40
N TYR A 69 3.32 8.66 -4.75
CA TYR A 69 2.97 7.37 -5.36
C TYR A 69 2.15 6.49 -4.40
N LYS A 70 2.50 6.45 -3.12
CA LYS A 70 1.72 5.74 -2.10
C LYS A 70 0.30 6.31 -1.99
N ASN A 71 0.16 7.63 -1.98
CA ASN A 71 -1.15 8.30 -1.93
C ASN A 71 -1.97 8.02 -3.18
N GLN A 72 -1.34 8.02 -4.36
CA GLN A 72 -2.01 7.67 -5.61
C GLN A 72 -2.61 6.27 -5.54
N ILE A 73 -1.88 5.27 -5.04
CA ILE A 73 -2.41 3.92 -4.83
C ILE A 73 -3.58 3.95 -3.86
N PHE A 74 -3.40 4.54 -2.68
CA PHE A 74 -4.43 4.62 -1.65
C PHE A 74 -5.74 5.23 -2.18
N PHE A 75 -5.67 6.41 -2.80
CA PHE A 75 -6.85 7.13 -3.27
C PHE A 75 -7.52 6.51 -4.49
N ASN A 76 -6.80 5.69 -5.26
CA ASN A 76 -7.35 4.89 -6.36
C ASN A 76 -7.97 3.56 -5.87
N SER A 77 -7.58 3.09 -4.68
CA SER A 77 -8.10 1.87 -4.06
C SER A 77 -9.38 2.08 -3.25
N ILE A 78 -9.77 3.33 -2.98
CA ILE A 78 -10.98 3.65 -2.23
C ILE A 78 -12.07 4.28 -3.12
N THR A 79 -13.32 4.14 -2.67
CA THR A 79 -14.47 4.80 -3.30
C THR A 79 -14.53 6.29 -2.96
N ASP A 80 -15.33 7.06 -3.69
CA ASP A 80 -15.55 8.49 -3.39
C ASP A 80 -16.05 8.71 -1.96
N LYS A 81 -16.97 7.86 -1.48
CA LYS A 81 -17.44 7.87 -0.08
C LYS A 81 -16.31 7.58 0.92
N GLY A 82 -15.38 6.69 0.57
CA GLY A 82 -14.19 6.44 1.39
C GLY A 82 -13.25 7.66 1.43
N ARG A 83 -13.10 8.36 0.30
CA ARG A 83 -12.27 9.56 0.20
C ARG A 83 -12.77 10.70 1.09
N GLU A 84 -14.08 10.80 1.30
CA GLU A 84 -14.67 11.81 2.19
C GLU A 84 -14.22 11.70 3.65
N LEU A 85 -13.70 10.54 4.08
CA LEU A 85 -13.17 10.32 5.43
C LEU A 85 -11.80 10.97 5.67
N PHE A 86 -11.11 11.43 4.61
CA PHE A 86 -9.75 11.96 4.65
C PHE A 86 -9.66 13.43 4.19
N ARG A 87 -10.78 14.17 4.26
CA ARG A 87 -10.86 15.60 3.95
C ARG A 87 -10.53 16.49 5.15
#